data_AF-A0A7X7RVQ0-F1
#
_entry.id   AF-A0A7X7RVQ0-F1
#
_cell.length_a   1.000
_cell.length_b   1.000
_cell.length_c   1.000
_cell.angle_alpha   90.00
_cell.angle_beta   90.00
_cell.angle_gamma   90.00
#
_symmetry.space_group_name_H-M   'P 1'
#
loop_
_entity.id
_entity.type
_entity.pdbx_description
1 polymer ?
#
loop_
_entity_poly.entity_id
_entity_poly.type
_entity_poly.pdbx_seq_one_letter_code
_entity_poly.pdbx_strand_id
1 'polypeptide(L)'
;MRIFFSILALTFLVGCGSEGLDFQKGQEALADNDIYAAEDAFRQSIRKGERVKDSYLQLGYLYERQDGNALLALWHFNQALKYSNKDDQDLKDIRSAATRCEDQFLKELATRGRESELQALKFKIKLLEDHAARQKRWIEELRRENTDFRKQLAETN
;
A
#
# COMPACT_ATOMS: atom_id res chain seq x y z
N MET A 1 21.71 -61.94 -43.65
CA MET A 1 22.32 -61.56 -42.35
C MET A 1 22.22 -60.04 -42.25
N ARG A 2 21.34 -59.48 -41.39
CA ARG A 2 21.70 -58.81 -40.11
C ARG A 2 22.96 -57.93 -40.28
N ILE A 3 22.88 -56.61 -40.16
CA ILE A 3 22.99 -55.93 -38.86
C ILE A 3 22.44 -54.48 -38.94
N PHE A 4 21.48 -54.23 -38.06
CA PHE A 4 21.18 -53.04 -37.24
C PHE A 4 21.17 -51.60 -37.80
N PHE A 5 19.98 -51.02 -37.67
CA PHE A 5 19.70 -49.62 -37.38
C PHE A 5 20.75 -48.99 -36.45
N SER A 6 21.26 -47.81 -36.81
CA SER A 6 21.84 -46.87 -35.84
C SER A 6 21.21 -45.51 -36.06
N ILE A 7 20.03 -45.36 -35.45
CA ILE A 7 19.47 -44.08 -35.06
C ILE A 7 20.27 -43.67 -33.83
N LEU A 8 21.14 -42.67 -33.97
CA LEU A 8 21.62 -41.90 -32.84
C LEU A 8 21.71 -40.43 -33.27
N ALA A 9 20.54 -39.84 -33.49
CA ALA A 9 20.38 -38.40 -33.46
C ALA A 9 20.55 -37.96 -32.00
N LEU A 10 21.80 -37.73 -31.61
CA LEU A 10 22.19 -37.16 -30.33
C LEU A 10 21.87 -35.65 -30.39
N THR A 11 20.60 -35.29 -30.22
CA THR A 11 20.22 -33.90 -29.98
C THR A 11 20.64 -33.54 -28.55
N PHE A 12 21.88 -33.06 -28.41
CA PHE A 12 22.27 -32.19 -27.31
C PHE A 12 21.48 -30.88 -27.46
N LEU A 13 20.25 -30.87 -26.94
CA LEU A 13 19.61 -29.63 -26.52
C LEU A 13 20.43 -29.12 -25.34
N VAL A 14 21.36 -28.22 -25.66
CA VAL A 14 22.06 -27.37 -24.71
C VAL A 14 21.00 -26.69 -23.86
N GLY A 15 20.86 -27.17 -22.62
CA GLY A 15 20.24 -26.40 -21.55
C GLY A 15 21.14 -25.21 -21.25
N CYS A 16 21.06 -24.17 -22.07
CA CYS A 16 21.54 -22.85 -21.69
C CYS A 16 20.68 -22.41 -20.51
N GLY A 17 21.27 -22.40 -19.32
CA GLY A 17 20.61 -21.97 -18.10
C GLY A 17 19.97 -20.58 -18.31
N SER A 18 18.69 -20.47 -18.03
CA SER A 18 17.91 -19.23 -18.12
C SER A 18 18.24 -18.24 -17.00
N GLU A 19 19.40 -18.36 -16.36
CA GLU A 19 19.75 -17.60 -15.16
C GLU A 19 19.70 -16.10 -15.45
N GLY A 20 18.75 -15.41 -14.84
CA GLY A 20 18.61 -13.96 -14.90
C GLY A 20 17.74 -13.44 -16.05
N LEU A 21 17.11 -14.31 -16.84
CA LEU A 21 16.25 -13.89 -17.97
C LEU A 21 15.08 -13.03 -17.48
N ASP A 22 14.42 -13.43 -16.39
CA ASP A 22 13.26 -12.68 -15.88
C ASP A 22 13.67 -11.39 -15.17
N PHE A 23 14.84 -11.36 -14.54
CA PHE A 23 15.39 -10.11 -14.03
C PHE A 23 15.64 -9.11 -15.16
N GLN A 24 16.22 -9.57 -16.28
CA GLN A 24 16.48 -8.72 -17.45
C GLN A 24 15.18 -8.18 -18.05
N LYS A 25 14.16 -9.03 -18.23
CA LYS A 25 12.82 -8.59 -18.65
C LYS A 25 12.25 -7.51 -17.74
N GLY A 26 12.48 -7.63 -16.42
CA GLY A 26 12.06 -6.62 -15.46
C GLY A 26 12.76 -5.28 -15.68
N GLN A 27 14.06 -5.29 -15.98
CA GLN A 27 14.82 -4.08 -16.34
C GLN A 27 14.36 -3.45 -17.66
N GLU A 28 14.10 -4.28 -18.68
CA GLU A 28 13.58 -3.83 -19.97
C GLU A 28 12.19 -3.18 -19.81
N ALA A 29 11.29 -3.82 -19.06
CA ALA A 29 9.98 -3.27 -18.76
C ALA A 29 10.06 -1.94 -17.97
N LEU A 30 11.01 -1.79 -17.04
CA LEU A 30 11.26 -0.50 -16.37
C LEU A 30 11.72 0.58 -17.36
N ALA A 31 12.56 0.23 -18.34
CA ALA A 31 13.01 1.16 -19.37
C ALA A 31 11.85 1.62 -20.27
N ASP A 32 10.91 0.71 -20.54
CA ASP A 32 9.66 0.99 -21.28
C ASP A 32 8.58 1.66 -20.41
N ASN A 33 8.88 1.91 -19.13
CA ASN A 33 7.94 2.43 -18.13
C ASN A 33 6.67 1.56 -17.93
N ASP A 34 6.76 0.27 -18.25
CA ASP A 34 5.72 -0.71 -17.95
C ASP A 34 5.96 -1.28 -16.54
N ILE A 35 5.37 -0.59 -15.56
CA ILE A 35 5.49 -0.91 -14.14
C ILE A 35 4.92 -2.30 -13.80
N TYR A 36 3.83 -2.71 -14.47
CA TYR A 36 3.17 -3.99 -14.20
C TYR A 36 3.99 -5.16 -14.73
N ALA A 37 4.50 -5.05 -15.96
CA ALA A 37 5.38 -6.06 -16.52
C ALA A 37 6.70 -6.15 -15.74
N ALA A 38 7.26 -5.02 -15.30
CA ALA A 38 8.45 -4.98 -14.46
C ALA A 38 8.24 -5.71 -13.13
N GLU A 39 7.13 -5.40 -12.44
CA GLU A 39 6.78 -6.05 -11.17
C GLU A 39 6.67 -7.57 -11.32
N ASP A 40 5.92 -8.04 -12.32
CA ASP A 40 5.71 -9.47 -12.51
C ASP A 40 7.02 -10.18 -12.86
N ALA A 41 7.85 -9.59 -13.72
CA ALA A 41 9.15 -10.15 -14.10
C ALA A 41 10.11 -10.26 -12.90
N PHE A 42 10.21 -9.24 -12.04
CA PHE A 42 11.01 -9.33 -10.81
C PHE A 42 10.46 -10.37 -9.83
N ARG A 43 9.13 -10.49 -9.70
CA ARG A 43 8.51 -11.56 -8.88
C ARG A 43 8.82 -12.95 -9.43
N GLN A 44 8.81 -13.12 -10.76
CA GLN A 44 9.20 -14.39 -11.39
C GLN A 44 10.67 -14.71 -11.14
N SER A 45 11.57 -13.71 -11.25
CA SER A 45 13.00 -13.87 -10.92
C SER A 45 13.20 -14.36 -9.48
N ILE A 46 12.49 -13.77 -8.52
CA ILE A 46 12.51 -14.20 -7.10
C ILE A 46 12.04 -15.65 -6.96
N ARG A 47 10.92 -16.03 -7.60
CA ARG A 47 10.37 -17.40 -7.54
C ARG A 47 11.33 -18.44 -8.09
N LYS A 48 12.11 -18.08 -9.11
CA LYS A 48 13.12 -18.96 -9.71
C LYS A 48 14.44 -18.98 -8.95
N GLY A 49 14.61 -18.12 -7.94
CA GLY A 49 15.85 -18.00 -7.18
C GLY A 49 16.95 -17.23 -7.93
N GLU A 50 16.60 -16.54 -9.01
CA GLU A 50 17.53 -15.80 -9.85
C GLU A 50 17.63 -14.35 -9.36
N ARG A 51 18.85 -13.84 -9.18
CA ARG A 51 19.13 -12.45 -8.77
C ARG A 51 18.18 -11.93 -7.68
N VAL A 52 17.98 -12.75 -6.64
CA VAL A 52 16.91 -12.55 -5.65
C VAL A 52 17.04 -11.22 -4.93
N LYS A 53 18.26 -10.91 -4.44
CA LYS A 53 18.58 -9.62 -3.81
C LYS A 53 18.21 -8.45 -4.73
N ASP A 54 18.72 -8.47 -5.96
CA ASP A 54 18.53 -7.38 -6.91
C ASP A 54 17.05 -7.22 -7.27
N SER A 55 16.32 -8.33 -7.42
CA SER A 55 14.88 -8.31 -7.72
C SER A 55 14.09 -7.67 -6.58
N TYR A 56 14.41 -8.01 -5.32
CA TYR A 56 13.82 -7.34 -4.16
C TYR A 56 14.19 -5.85 -4.11
N LEU A 57 15.42 -5.50 -4.45
CA LEU A 57 15.87 -4.12 -4.48
C LEU A 57 15.08 -3.29 -5.51
N GLN A 58 14.90 -3.83 -6.72
CA GLN A 58 14.14 -3.18 -7.79
C GLN A 58 12.66 -3.03 -7.44
N LEU A 59 12.05 -4.05 -6.84
CA LEU A 59 10.67 -3.94 -6.33
C LEU A 59 10.56 -2.90 -5.21
N GLY A 60 11.55 -2.79 -4.33
CA GLY A 60 11.63 -1.74 -3.32
C GLY A 60 11.57 -0.34 -3.93
N TYR A 61 12.41 -0.06 -4.92
CA TYR A 61 12.40 1.22 -5.62
C TYR A 61 11.13 1.47 -6.45
N LEU A 62 10.56 0.43 -7.05
CA LEU A 62 9.31 0.52 -7.80
C LEU A 62 8.16 0.97 -6.89
N TYR A 63 8.05 0.39 -5.69
CA TYR A 63 7.01 0.77 -4.73
C TYR A 63 7.31 2.06 -3.97
N GLU A 64 8.57 2.42 -3.73
CA GLU A 64 8.95 3.72 -3.12
C GLU A 64 8.43 4.89 -3.97
N ARG A 65 8.35 4.72 -5.30
CA ARG A 65 7.85 5.74 -6.23
C ARG A 65 6.33 5.83 -6.32
N GLN A 66 5.60 4.90 -5.69
CA GLN A 66 4.14 4.87 -5.73
C GLN A 66 3.56 5.39 -4.41
N ASP A 67 2.66 6.37 -4.50
CA ASP A 67 2.00 6.94 -3.33
C ASP A 67 1.23 5.87 -2.53
N GLY A 68 1.41 5.87 -1.21
CA GLY A 68 0.72 4.96 -0.29
C GLY A 68 1.28 3.54 -0.24
N ASN A 69 2.38 3.23 -0.95
CA ASN A 69 3.02 1.92 -0.96
C ASN A 69 4.32 1.86 -0.14
N ALA A 70 4.56 2.83 0.74
CA ALA A 70 5.76 2.93 1.57
C ALA A 70 6.03 1.66 2.42
N LEU A 71 4.98 1.04 2.98
CA LEU A 71 5.12 -0.20 3.74
C LEU A 71 5.58 -1.38 2.87
N LEU A 72 5.06 -1.47 1.65
CA LEU A 72 5.40 -2.54 0.72
C LEU A 72 6.84 -2.35 0.21
N ALA A 73 7.24 -1.11 -0.10
CA ALA A 73 8.61 -0.76 -0.43
C ALA A 73 9.59 -1.14 0.70
N LEU A 74 9.27 -0.76 1.95
CA LEU A 74 10.03 -1.13 3.14
C LEU A 74 10.19 -2.64 3.27
N TRP A 75 9.12 -3.41 3.03
CA TRP A 75 9.19 -4.86 3.07
C TRP A 75 10.19 -5.41 2.04
N HIS A 76 10.15 -4.92 0.80
CA HIS A 76 11.06 -5.34 -0.26
C HIS A 76 12.52 -4.98 0.03
N PHE A 77 12.81 -3.77 0.52
CA PHE A 77 14.17 -3.41 0.95
C PHE A 77 14.67 -4.30 2.09
N ASN A 78 13.82 -4.63 3.06
CA ASN A 78 14.17 -5.57 4.13
C ASN A 78 14.44 -6.98 3.62
N GLN A 79 13.74 -7.45 2.58
CA GLN A 79 14.10 -8.71 1.94
C GLN A 79 15.44 -8.60 1.22
N ALA A 80 15.69 -7.52 0.47
CA ALA A 80 16.98 -7.31 -0.18
C ALA A 80 18.15 -7.37 0.83
N LEU A 81 18.01 -6.71 1.99
CA LEU A 81 18.99 -6.77 3.09
C LEU A 81 19.24 -8.18 3.64
N LYS A 82 18.23 -9.06 3.64
CA LYS A 82 18.39 -10.46 4.09
C LYS A 82 19.21 -11.30 3.11
N TYR A 83 19.14 -10.98 1.82
CA TYR A 83 19.90 -11.67 0.78
C TYR A 83 21.25 -10.99 0.47
N SER A 84 21.56 -9.88 1.13
CA SER A 84 22.85 -9.18 1.00
C SER A 84 23.94 -9.81 1.85
N ASN A 85 25.16 -9.81 1.32
CA ASN A 85 26.36 -10.12 2.10
C ASN A 85 26.86 -8.87 2.83
N LYS A 86 27.58 -9.03 3.95
CA LYS A 86 28.07 -7.91 4.76
C LYS A 86 29.03 -6.96 4.02
N ASP A 87 29.68 -7.48 2.98
CA ASP A 87 30.67 -6.75 2.17
C ASP A 87 30.05 -6.15 0.91
N ASP A 88 28.73 -6.28 0.73
CA ASP A 88 28.01 -5.67 -0.38
C ASP A 88 28.07 -4.14 -0.28
N GLN A 89 28.62 -3.50 -1.31
CA GLN A 89 28.84 -2.05 -1.35
C GLN A 89 27.53 -1.24 -1.25
N ASP A 90 26.42 -1.79 -1.72
CA ASP A 90 25.11 -1.15 -1.77
C ASP A 90 24.32 -1.27 -0.45
N LEU A 91 24.79 -2.04 0.54
CA LEU A 91 24.08 -2.24 1.82
C LEU A 91 23.67 -0.94 2.50
N LYS A 92 24.56 0.06 2.48
CA LYS A 92 24.27 1.36 3.09
C LYS A 92 23.11 2.05 2.40
N ASP A 93 23.06 1.98 1.08
CA ASP A 93 22.03 2.60 0.26
C ASP A 93 20.68 1.90 0.45
N ILE A 94 20.67 0.56 0.51
CA ILE A 94 19.46 -0.22 0.80
C ILE A 94 18.91 0.13 2.19
N ARG A 95 19.79 0.24 3.21
CA ARG A 95 19.37 0.65 4.57
C ARG A 95 18.79 2.06 4.58
N SER A 96 19.45 3.01 3.92
CA SER A 96 18.94 4.37 3.82
C SER A 96 17.59 4.43 3.11
N ALA A 97 17.39 3.62 2.06
CA ALA A 97 16.10 3.52 1.38
C ALA A 97 15.00 2.92 2.28
N ALA A 98 15.33 1.87 3.03
CA ALA A 98 14.42 1.29 4.03
C ALA A 98 14.01 2.34 5.08
N THR A 99 14.96 3.09 5.66
CA THR A 99 14.66 4.13 6.65
C THR A 99 13.75 5.23 6.08
N ARG A 100 13.97 5.67 4.84
CA ARG A 100 13.07 6.65 4.20
C ARG A 100 11.64 6.12 4.08
N CYS A 101 11.47 4.86 3.66
CA CYS A 101 10.16 4.23 3.53
C CYS A 101 9.48 4.08 4.90
N GLU A 102 10.23 3.74 5.95
CA GLU A 102 9.74 3.68 7.32
C GLU A 102 9.26 5.05 7.80
N ASP A 103 10.06 6.10 7.63
CA ASP A 103 9.68 7.47 7.99
C ASP A 103 8.43 7.93 7.24
N GLN A 104 8.31 7.60 5.95
CA GLN A 104 7.13 7.91 5.15
C GLN A 104 5.90 7.17 5.67
N PHE A 105 6.02 5.87 5.91
CA PHE A 105 4.91 5.06 6.44
C PHE A 105 4.44 5.56 7.80
N LEU A 106 5.35 5.93 8.71
CA LEU A 106 5.00 6.50 10.01
C LEU A 106 4.26 7.84 9.88
N LYS A 107 4.66 8.69 8.93
CA LYS A 107 3.93 9.94 8.62
C LYS A 107 2.53 9.66 8.11
N GLU A 108 2.37 8.70 7.20
CA GLU A 108 1.07 8.27 6.67
C GLU A 108 0.15 7.70 7.75
N LEU A 109 0.68 6.94 8.71
CA LEU A 109 -0.09 6.48 9.87
C LEU A 109 -0.53 7.64 10.76
N ALA A 110 0.36 8.60 11.01
CA ALA A 110 0.07 9.78 11.83
C ALA A 110 -0.97 10.72 11.18
N THR A 111 -0.99 10.84 9.84
CA THR A 111 -2.04 11.62 9.15
C THR A 111 -3.38 10.90 9.23
N ARG A 112 -3.44 9.60 8.94
CA ARG A 112 -4.68 8.80 9.03
C ARG A 112 -5.30 8.82 10.42
N GLY A 113 -4.48 8.72 11.47
CA GLY A 113 -4.94 8.85 12.86
C GLY A 113 -5.63 10.20 13.13
N ARG A 114 -4.97 11.31 12.76
CA ARG A 114 -5.52 12.66 12.90
C ARG A 114 -6.80 12.88 12.09
N GLU A 115 -6.87 12.34 10.88
CA GLU A 115 -8.08 12.43 10.05
C GLU A 115 -9.27 11.70 10.69
N SER A 116 -9.03 10.50 11.25
CA SER A 116 -10.06 9.74 11.96
C SER A 116 -10.58 10.51 13.19
N GLU A 117 -9.69 11.10 13.98
CA GLU A 117 -10.07 11.94 15.12
C GLU A 117 -10.88 13.18 14.71
N LEU A 118 -10.46 13.84 13.62
CA LEU A 118 -11.17 15.00 13.08
C LEU A 118 -12.58 14.64 12.61
N GLN A 119 -12.75 13.48 11.97
CA GLN A 119 -14.08 13.00 11.55
C GLN A 119 -14.98 12.71 12.75
N ALA A 120 -14.45 12.09 13.80
CA ALA A 120 -15.19 11.86 15.04
C ALA A 120 -15.63 13.18 15.70
N LEU A 121 -14.75 14.20 15.71
CA LEU A 121 -15.06 15.52 16.23
C LEU A 121 -16.18 16.20 15.42
N LYS A 122 -16.10 16.16 14.09
CA LYS A 122 -17.14 16.71 13.19
C LYS A 122 -18.50 16.06 13.45
N PHE A 123 -18.53 14.74 13.60
CA PHE A 123 -19.76 14.03 13.92
C PHE A 123 -20.35 14.47 15.27
N LYS A 124 -19.49 14.61 16.29
CA LYS A 124 -19.92 15.07 17.62
C LYS A 124 -20.46 16.50 17.59
N ILE A 125 -19.81 17.42 16.87
CA ILE A 125 -20.28 18.80 16.70
C ILE A 125 -21.67 18.81 16.07
N LYS A 126 -21.85 18.08 14.97
CA LYS A 126 -23.15 17.97 14.30
C LYS A 126 -24.25 17.44 15.23
N LEU A 127 -23.94 16.40 16.02
CA LEU A 127 -24.89 15.85 16.98
C LEU A 127 -25.31 16.88 18.05
N LEU A 128 -24.36 17.69 18.53
CA LEU A 128 -24.62 18.76 19.49
C LEU A 128 -25.44 19.90 18.88
N GLU A 129 -25.17 20.28 17.63
CA GLU A 129 -25.95 21.28 16.89
C GLU A 129 -27.40 20.82 16.69
N ASP A 130 -27.59 19.56 16.26
CA ASP A 130 -28.91 18.96 16.09
C ASP A 130 -29.69 18.91 17.42
N HIS A 131 -28.99 18.62 18.52
CA HIS A 131 -29.58 18.62 19.86
C HIS A 131 -30.00 20.03 20.29
N ALA A 132 -29.13 21.02 20.13
CA ALA A 132 -29.44 22.42 20.45
C ALA A 132 -30.62 22.95 19.63
N ALA A 133 -30.70 22.60 18.35
CA ALA A 133 -31.83 22.96 17.49
C ALA A 133 -33.16 22.32 17.95
N ARG A 134 -33.13 21.06 18.40
CA ARG A 134 -34.31 20.41 19.01
C ARG A 134 -34.72 21.09 20.30
N GLN A 135 -33.78 21.40 21.20
CA GLN A 135 -34.08 22.09 22.45
C GLN A 135 -34.71 23.46 22.20
N LYS A 136 -34.18 24.23 21.25
CA LYS A 136 -34.74 25.53 20.87
C LYS A 136 -36.19 25.41 20.41
N ARG A 137 -36.49 24.47 19.50
CA ARG A 137 -37.86 24.20 19.04
C ARG A 137 -38.79 23.81 20.19
N TRP A 138 -38.33 22.96 21.09
CA TRP A 138 -39.12 22.54 22.24
C TRP A 138 -39.42 23.69 23.21
N ILE A 139 -38.44 24.56 23.48
CA ILE A 139 -38.65 25.77 24.31
C ILE A 139 -39.65 26.72 23.65
N GLU A 140 -39.57 26.90 22.33
CA GLU A 140 -40.52 27.72 21.58
C GLU A 140 -41.94 27.16 21.66
N GLU A 141 -42.10 25.84 21.58
CA GLU A 141 -43.39 25.17 21.70
C GLU A 141 -43.98 25.32 23.11
N LEU A 142 -43.18 25.03 24.15
CA LEU A 142 -43.60 25.22 25.54
C LEU A 142 -44.01 26.68 25.83
N ARG A 143 -43.34 27.66 25.22
CA ARG A 143 -43.71 29.08 25.36
C ARG A 143 -45.06 29.38 24.74
N ARG A 144 -45.37 28.79 23.58
CA ARG A 144 -46.69 28.94 22.93
C ARG A 144 -47.78 28.33 23.78
N GLU A 145 -47.61 27.07 24.19
CA GLU A 145 -48.56 26.35 25.05
C GLU A 145 -48.83 27.12 26.35
N ASN A 146 -47.78 27.63 27.02
CA ASN A 146 -47.95 28.42 28.24
C ASN A 146 -48.72 29.72 27.98
N THR A 147 -48.53 30.36 26.83
CA THR A 147 -49.25 31.57 26.45
C THR A 147 -50.73 31.26 26.18
N ASP A 148 -51.03 30.15 25.54
CA ASP A 148 -52.40 29.73 25.25
C ASP A 148 -53.15 29.32 26.51
N PHE A 149 -52.50 28.57 27.43
CA PHE A 149 -53.08 28.25 28.74
C PHE A 149 -53.42 29.51 29.54
N ARG A 150 -52.54 30.52 29.54
CA ARG A 150 -52.81 31.80 30.22
C ARG A 150 -54.01 32.54 29.65
N LYS A 151 -54.22 32.49 28.32
CA LYS A 151 -55.40 33.09 27.67
C LYS A 151 -56.68 32.35 28.07
N GLN A 152 -56.68 31.02 27.99
CA GLN A 152 -57.83 30.21 28.37
C GLN A 152 -58.24 30.45 29.83
N LEU A 153 -57.28 30.51 30.75
CA LEU A 153 -57.51 30.84 32.15
C LEU A 153 -58.14 32.23 32.34
N ALA A 154 -57.76 33.21 31.54
CA ALA A 154 -58.32 34.56 31.57
C ALA A 154 -59.74 34.64 30.99
N GLU A 155 -60.10 33.75 30.07
CA GLU A 155 -61.46 33.67 29.47
C GLU A 155 -62.45 32.91 30.37
N THR A 156 -61.96 32.04 31.27
CA THR A 156 -62.79 31.25 32.20
C THR A 156 -63.06 31.92 33.55
N ASN A 157 -62.45 33.07 33.84
CA ASN A 157 -62.66 33.87 35.07
C ASN A 157 -63.39 35.18 34.74
#